data_AF-A0AB38CW95-F1
#
_entry.id   AF-A0AB38CW95-F1
#
_cell.length_a   1.000
_cell.length_b   1.000
_cell.length_c   1.000
_cell.angle_alpha   90.00
_cell.angle_beta   90.00
_cell.angle_gamma   90.00
#
_symmetry.space_group_name_H-M   'P 1'
#
loop_
_entity.id
_entity.type
_entity.pdbx_description
1 polymer ?
#
loop_
_entity_poly.entity_id
_entity_poly.type
_entity_poly.pdbx_seq_one_letter_code
_entity_poly.pdbx_strand_id
1 'polypeptide(L)'
;MNTATSVRPNLLDSVYKFTDAFGDGGLASEIAPALNCAEVEALANLFRALGHTEIADVWASEHLGGTGEDIEEHLEDASESSAERSPSTTDKD
;
A
#
# COMPACT_ATOMS: atom_id res chain seq x y z
N MET A 1 19.47 -3.54 28.64
CA MET A 1 18.28 -4.29 28.19
C MET A 1 18.53 -4.66 26.74
N ASN A 2 18.95 -5.90 26.48
CA ASN A 2 19.24 -6.34 25.13
C ASN A 2 17.99 -7.04 24.60
N THR A 3 17.19 -6.33 23.82
CA THR A 3 16.12 -6.94 23.04
C THR A 3 16.78 -7.83 22.00
N ALA A 4 16.87 -9.12 22.28
CA ALA A 4 17.24 -10.12 21.31
C ALA A 4 16.29 -9.99 20.12
N THR A 5 16.84 -9.50 19.01
CA THR A 5 16.24 -9.67 17.69
C THR A 5 15.91 -11.15 17.57
N SER A 6 14.62 -11.49 17.64
CA SER A 6 14.16 -12.82 17.27
C SER A 6 14.51 -12.99 15.80
N VAL A 7 15.66 -13.61 15.54
CA VAL A 7 16.06 -14.02 14.20
C VAL A 7 14.95 -14.97 13.78
N ARG A 8 14.08 -14.52 12.88
CA ARG A 8 13.09 -15.37 12.23
C ARG A 8 13.83 -16.18 11.17
N PRO A 9 14.23 -17.44 11.45
CA PRO A 9 14.93 -18.22 10.44
C PRO A 9 14.00 -18.33 9.23
N ASN A 10 14.56 -18.15 8.03
CA ASN A 10 13.87 -18.24 6.73
C ASN A 10 12.92 -17.07 6.37
N LEU A 11 12.90 -15.96 7.13
CA LEU A 11 12.09 -14.80 6.75
C LEU A 11 12.41 -14.33 5.33
N LEU A 12 13.69 -14.18 5.01
CA LEU A 12 14.12 -13.67 3.71
C LEU A 12 13.78 -14.65 2.57
N ASP A 13 13.97 -15.95 2.78
CA ASP A 13 13.57 -17.00 1.82
C ASP A 13 12.05 -17.00 1.55
N SER A 14 11.26 -16.82 2.62
CA SER A 14 9.80 -16.74 2.49
C SER A 14 9.36 -15.48 1.76
N VAL A 15 10.02 -14.35 2.02
CA VAL A 15 9.77 -13.08 1.32
C VAL A 15 10.14 -13.19 -0.16
N TYR A 16 11.26 -13.83 -0.51
CA TYR A 16 11.61 -14.06 -1.91
C TYR A 16 10.61 -14.98 -2.62
N LYS A 17 10.20 -16.09 -2.00
CA LYS A 17 9.16 -16.97 -2.56
C LYS A 17 7.83 -16.27 -2.76
N PHE A 18 7.46 -15.41 -1.82
CA PHE A 18 6.28 -14.56 -1.96
C PHE A 18 6.43 -13.59 -3.14
N THR A 19 7.59 -12.95 -3.26
CA THR A 19 7.89 -12.01 -4.35
C THR A 19 7.87 -12.71 -5.71
N ASP A 20 8.42 -13.92 -5.82
CA ASP A 20 8.37 -14.72 -7.06
C ASP A 20 6.93 -15.06 -7.45
N ALA A 21 6.08 -15.41 -6.49
CA ALA A 21 4.70 -15.84 -6.75
C ALA A 21 3.75 -14.68 -7.10
N PHE A 22 3.99 -13.49 -6.56
CA PHE A 22 3.13 -12.32 -6.76
C PHE A 22 3.77 -11.27 -7.69
N GLY A 23 5.04 -11.45 -8.09
CA GLY A 23 5.82 -10.45 -8.81
C GLY A 23 5.86 -10.62 -10.33
N ASP A 24 5.22 -11.65 -10.87
CA ASP A 24 5.10 -11.82 -12.33
C ASP A 24 4.06 -10.88 -12.97
N GLY A 25 3.23 -10.23 -12.14
CA GLY A 25 2.15 -9.33 -12.56
C GLY A 25 0.91 -10.04 -13.11
N GLY A 26 0.98 -11.33 -13.42
CA GLY A 26 -0.14 -12.10 -13.97
C GLY A 26 -1.29 -12.22 -12.97
N LEU A 27 -0.96 -12.54 -11.71
CA LEU A 27 -1.93 -12.60 -10.62
C LEU A 27 -2.57 -11.25 -10.31
N ALA A 28 -1.90 -10.12 -10.60
CA ALA A 28 -2.38 -8.80 -10.20
C ALA A 28 -3.74 -8.49 -10.83
N SER A 29 -3.89 -8.72 -12.14
CA SER A 29 -5.16 -8.48 -12.85
C SER A 29 -6.34 -9.33 -12.35
N GLU A 30 -6.08 -10.52 -11.80
CA GLU A 30 -7.12 -11.42 -11.32
C GLU A 30 -7.50 -11.15 -9.86
N ILE A 31 -6.52 -10.80 -9.02
CA ILE A 31 -6.66 -10.76 -7.57
C ILE A 31 -6.80 -9.32 -7.06
N ALA A 32 -6.07 -8.37 -7.63
CA ALA A 32 -6.05 -6.99 -7.13
C ALA A 32 -7.46 -6.36 -7.05
N PRO A 33 -8.39 -6.58 -8.00
CA PRO A 33 -9.76 -6.05 -7.90
C PRO A 33 -10.59 -6.62 -6.74
N ALA A 34 -10.20 -7.77 -6.18
CA ALA A 34 -10.89 -8.41 -5.06
C ALA A 34 -10.33 -8.01 -3.68
N LEU A 35 -9.15 -7.37 -3.65
CA LEU A 35 -8.55 -6.83 -2.43
C LEU A 35 -9.24 -5.52 -2.04
N ASN A 36 -9.08 -5.09 -0.80
CA ASN A 36 -9.33 -3.69 -0.43
C ASN A 36 -8.06 -2.84 -0.58
N CYS A 37 -8.21 -1.51 -0.52
CA CYS A 37 -7.10 -0.57 -0.73
C CYS A 37 -5.95 -0.79 0.27
N ALA A 38 -6.25 -1.05 1.55
CA ALA A 38 -5.22 -1.28 2.55
C ALA A 38 -4.42 -2.57 2.30
N GLU A 39 -5.07 -3.61 1.78
CA GLU A 39 -4.42 -4.86 1.40
C GLU A 39 -3.50 -4.67 0.19
N VAL A 40 -3.96 -3.95 -0.85
CA VAL A 40 -3.11 -3.70 -2.02
C VAL A 40 -1.95 -2.76 -1.69
N GLU A 41 -2.16 -1.76 -0.82
CA GLU A 41 -1.09 -0.87 -0.36
C GLU A 41 -0.05 -1.62 0.46
N ALA A 42 -0.47 -2.52 1.36
CA ALA A 42 0.46 -3.34 2.13
C ALA A 42 1.31 -4.23 1.21
N LEU A 43 0.69 -4.79 0.18
CA LEU A 43 1.36 -5.60 -0.84
C LEU A 43 2.35 -4.77 -1.67
N ALA A 44 1.91 -3.62 -2.20
CA ALA A 44 2.73 -2.69 -2.97
C ALA A 44 3.92 -2.18 -2.14
N ASN A 45 3.71 -1.86 -0.87
CA ASN A 45 4.77 -1.41 0.03
C ASN A 45 5.82 -2.50 0.29
N LEU A 46 5.42 -3.77 0.36
CA LEU A 46 6.36 -4.88 0.45
C LEU A 46 7.26 -4.95 -0.80
N PHE A 47 6.67 -4.86 -2.00
CA PHE A 47 7.44 -4.83 -3.25
C PHE A 47 8.38 -3.63 -3.34
N ARG A 48 7.93 -2.43 -2.97
CA ARG A 48 8.78 -1.23 -2.90
C ARG A 48 9.95 -1.41 -1.92
N ALA A 49 9.70 -1.98 -0.74
CA ALA A 49 10.76 -2.24 0.24
C ALA A 49 11.82 -3.24 -0.26
N LEU A 50 11.45 -4.10 -1.22
CA LEU A 50 12.35 -5.05 -1.87
C LEU A 50 12.99 -4.50 -3.16
N GLY A 51 12.62 -3.30 -3.59
CA GLY A 51 13.13 -2.64 -4.79
C GLY A 51 12.34 -2.92 -6.07
N HIS A 52 11.23 -3.66 -6.00
CA HIS A 52 10.36 -3.99 -7.13
C HIS A 52 9.25 -2.95 -7.30
N THR A 53 9.64 -1.70 -7.60
CA THR A 53 8.69 -0.58 -7.65
C THR A 53 7.71 -0.71 -8.81
N GLU A 54 8.17 -1.20 -9.96
CA GLU A 54 7.34 -1.44 -11.14
C GLU A 54 6.22 -2.46 -10.88
N ILE A 55 6.51 -3.50 -10.08
CA ILE A 55 5.52 -4.51 -9.69
C ILE A 55 4.53 -3.93 -8.70
N ALA A 56 4.99 -3.10 -7.75
CA ALA A 56 4.11 -2.42 -6.82
C ALA A 56 3.07 -1.54 -7.54
N ASP A 57 3.49 -0.85 -8.60
CA ASP A 57 2.62 0.01 -9.39
C ASP A 57 1.64 -0.79 -10.26
N VAL A 58 2.03 -1.96 -10.75
CA VAL A 58 1.10 -2.91 -11.40
C VAL A 58 0.00 -3.33 -10.44
N TRP A 59 0.34 -3.76 -9.22
CA TRP A 59 -0.66 -4.16 -8.23
C TRP A 59 -1.63 -3.02 -7.88
N ALA A 60 -1.12 -1.80 -7.70
CA ALA A 60 -1.97 -0.63 -7.46
C ALA A 60 -2.87 -0.30 -8.65
N SER A 61 -2.33 -0.34 -9.87
CA SER A 61 -3.07 0.00 -11.10
C SER A 61 -4.19 -1.00 -11.40
N GLU A 62 -3.90 -2.30 -11.24
CA GLU A 62 -4.88 -3.37 -11.44
C GLU A 62 -5.99 -3.34 -10.37
N HIS A 63 -5.68 -2.92 -9.14
CA HIS A 63 -6.70 -2.74 -8.09
C HIS A 63 -7.65 -1.58 -8.39
N LEU A 64 -7.12 -0.46 -8.88
CA LEU A 64 -7.91 0.72 -9.18
C LEU A 64 -8.73 0.59 -10.48
N GLY A 65 -8.50 -0.47 -11.27
CA GLY A 65 -9.29 -0.78 -12.46
C GLY A 65 -8.76 -0.12 -13.74
N GLY A 66 -7.50 0.32 -13.73
CA GLY A 66 -6.77 0.65 -14.96
C GLY A 66 -7.38 1.78 -15.79
N THR A 67 -7.63 2.94 -15.19
CA THR A 67 -7.61 4.22 -15.91
C THR A 67 -6.81 5.21 -15.08
N GLY A 68 -5.86 5.94 -15.66
CA GLY A 68 -5.02 6.89 -14.92
C GLY A 68 -5.75 8.12 -14.36
N GLU A 69 -7.07 8.07 -14.17
CA GLU A 69 -7.91 9.16 -13.66
C GLU A 69 -8.25 8.99 -12.16
N ASP A 70 -8.13 7.78 -11.62
CA ASP A 70 -8.44 7.41 -10.23
C ASP A 70 -7.21 7.38 -9.30
N ILE A 71 -6.00 7.49 -9.85
CA ILE A 71 -4.75 7.57 -9.08
C ILE A 71 -4.49 8.94 -8.45
N GLU A 72 -5.10 10.01 -8.97
CA GLU A 72 -4.92 11.38 -8.45
C GLU A 72 -5.70 11.56 -7.13
N GLU A 73 -6.85 10.88 -6.98
CA GLU A 73 -7.76 11.08 -5.83
C GLU A 73 -7.21 10.54 -4.50
N HIS A 74 -6.30 9.55 -4.53
CA HIS A 74 -5.71 8.97 -3.30
C HIS A 74 -4.38 9.61 -2.87
N LEU A 75 -3.82 10.54 -3.66
CA LEU A 75 -2.61 11.29 -3.28
C LEU A 75 -2.94 12.56 -2.49
N GLU A 76 -4.18 13.04 -2.54
CA GLU A 76 -4.61 14.28 -1.87
C GLU A 76 -4.89 14.09 -0.37
N ASP A 77 -5.37 12.91 0.05
CA ASP A 77 -5.69 12.60 1.45
C ASP A 77 -4.46 12.55 2.39
N ALA A 78 -3.25 12.37 1.85
CA ALA A 78 -2.01 12.39 2.64
C ALA A 78 -1.53 13.82 2.98
N SER A 79 -2.03 14.84 2.29
CA SER A 79 -1.61 16.23 2.43
C SER A 79 -2.42 16.99 3.51
N GLU A 80 -3.69 16.66 3.71
CA GLU A 80 -4.62 17.44 4.54
C GLU A 80 -4.65 17.09 6.04
N SER A 81 -3.75 16.24 6.55
CA SER A 81 -3.77 15.89 7.99
C SER A 81 -3.15 16.97 8.90
N SER A 82 -2.42 17.97 8.38
CA SER A 82 -1.63 18.90 9.22
C SER A 82 -2.07 20.37 9.27
N ALA A 83 -3.20 20.76 8.68
CA ALA A 83 -3.73 22.12 8.77
C ALA A 83 -5.27 22.04 8.69
N GLU A 84 -6.12 22.58 9.56
CA GLU A 84 -5.97 23.45 10.71
C GLU A 84 -7.20 23.27 11.62
N ARG A 85 -6.93 23.49 12.90
CA ARG A 85 -7.81 23.59 14.04
C ARG A 85 -8.71 24.83 13.96
N SER A 86 -10.04 24.68 14.14
CA SER A 86 -10.85 25.45 15.13
C SER A 86 -12.36 25.09 15.12
N PRO A 87 -12.99 24.85 16.29
CA PRO A 87 -14.43 24.73 16.41
C PRO A 87 -15.09 26.12 16.57
N SER A 88 -16.00 26.48 15.67
CA SER A 88 -16.80 27.71 15.79
C SER A 88 -18.08 27.40 16.58
N THR A 89 -18.12 27.82 17.85
CA THR A 89 -19.34 27.86 18.66
C THR A 89 -20.10 29.14 18.34
N THR A 90 -21.30 29.04 17.76
CA THR A 90 -22.21 30.19 17.62
C THR A 90 -23.12 30.24 18.84
N ASP A 91 -22.93 31.28 19.66
CA ASP A 91 -23.77 31.66 20.79
C ASP A 91 -24.93 32.54 20.30
N LYS A 92 -26.14 32.05 20.59
CA LYS A 92 -27.37 32.72 21.02
C LYS A 92 -27.54 34.24 20.84
N ASP A 93 -28.67 34.61 20.20
CA ASP A 93 -29.53 35.74 20.59
C ASP A 93 -31.01 35.33 20.50
#